data_AF-A0A7V4CVX7-F1
#
_entry.id   AF-A0A7V4CVX7-F1
#
_cell.length_a   1.000
_cell.length_b   1.000
_cell.length_c   1.000
_cell.angle_alpha   90.00
_cell.angle_beta   90.00
_cell.angle_gamma   90.00
#
_symmetry.space_group_name_H-M   'P 1'
#
loop_
_entity.id
_entity.type
_entity.pdbx_description
1 polymer ?
#
loop_
_entity_poly.entity_id
_entity_poly.type
_entity_poly.pdbx_seq_one_letter_code
_entity_poly.pdbx_strand_id
1 'polypeptide(L)'
;MKKIVLLLLISLVGWNKIFSQELDATVIVNYQNLPVAAKDRLANFANQVKDYLNNNKFTNKNWEGDKIKCNFNIFFTGSNDDLTYSAQLVVSSQRPIEGTPRSSLMLNIMDNSWQFKYERNQAMYFNQSDFDPLTSFLDFYAYIIIGFDMDSYYRLGGSEYFSKALEITVKGASSQFPEGWQSKSTAYNRRGLVDNLLNAKYQQLRQDIFDYHYNGLDLYHSPQTKEQAQKNMVKLILNLEKIRSQIDPRSVFLKVFFDAKAGEFVEYLRDYKDKEIFNTLKKVDPAHIAKYDEALK
;
A
#
# COMPACT_ATOMS: atom_id res chain seq x y z
N MET A 1 30.21 8.52 47.25
CA MET A 1 30.76 8.20 45.91
C MET A 1 29.96 7.12 45.17
N LYS A 2 29.70 5.93 45.74
CA LYS A 2 28.89 4.87 45.08
C LYS A 2 27.48 5.30 44.63
N LYS A 3 26.79 6.15 45.40
CA LYS A 3 25.46 6.68 45.03
C LYS A 3 25.48 7.68 43.86
N ILE A 4 26.60 8.40 43.66
CA ILE A 4 26.77 9.36 42.55
C ILE A 4 27.09 8.61 41.25
N VAL A 5 27.88 7.53 41.34
CA VAL A 5 28.15 6.64 40.21
C VAL A 5 26.87 5.93 39.75
N LEU A 6 25.99 5.53 40.67
CA LEU A 6 24.69 4.93 40.34
C LEU A 6 23.76 5.93 39.63
N LEU A 7 23.71 7.18 40.08
CA LEU A 7 22.94 8.26 39.43
C LEU A 7 23.46 8.60 38.02
N LEU A 8 24.78 8.58 37.81
CA LEU A 8 25.40 8.75 36.50
C LEU A 8 25.12 7.58 35.55
N LEU A 9 25.15 6.34 36.05
CA LEU A 9 24.78 5.16 35.26
C LEU A 9 23.29 5.14 34.87
N ILE A 10 22.39 5.61 35.75
CA ILE A 10 20.96 5.71 35.45
C ILE A 10 20.67 6.85 34.46
N SER A 11 21.45 7.93 34.45
CA SER A 11 21.33 9.00 33.44
C SER A 11 21.80 8.59 32.04
N LEU A 12 22.68 7.58 31.92
CA LEU A 12 23.13 7.03 30.63
C LEU A 12 22.14 6.03 30.00
N VAL A 13 21.12 5.60 30.75
CA VAL A 13 20.00 4.79 30.24
C VAL A 13 18.87 5.69 29.70
N GLY A 14 19.03 7.02 29.76
CA GLY A 14 18.07 8.00 29.26
C GLY A 14 18.11 8.18 27.74
N TRP A 15 16.97 7.90 27.10
CA TRP A 15 16.58 8.30 25.74
C TRP A 15 17.39 7.76 24.56
N ASN A 16 17.54 6.45 24.47
CA ASN A 16 17.48 5.86 23.13
C ASN A 16 16.01 5.93 22.68
N LYS A 17 15.61 6.97 21.94
CA LYS A 17 14.42 6.85 21.09
C LYS A 17 14.74 5.71 20.13
N ILE A 18 14.18 4.53 20.37
CA ILE A 18 14.26 3.43 19.41
C ILE A 18 13.47 3.92 18.20
N PHE A 19 14.20 4.34 17.18
CA PHE A 19 13.62 4.91 15.98
C PHE A 19 12.94 3.81 15.20
N SER A 20 11.62 3.90 15.09
CA SER A 20 10.84 2.96 14.30
C SER A 20 11.01 3.28 12.82
N GLN A 21 11.23 2.25 12.01
CA GLN A 21 11.03 2.33 10.56
C GLN A 21 9.53 2.36 10.26
N GLU A 22 9.18 2.76 9.05
CA GLU A 22 7.79 2.99 8.65
C GLU A 22 6.98 1.70 8.49
N LEU A 23 7.63 0.63 8.03
CA LEU A 23 6.98 -0.63 7.67
C LEU A 23 7.19 -1.71 8.74
N ASP A 24 6.15 -2.54 8.90
CA ASP A 24 6.20 -3.85 9.51
C ASP A 24 5.80 -4.89 8.45
N ALA A 25 6.77 -5.18 7.58
CA ALA A 25 6.62 -6.04 6.41
C ALA A 25 6.86 -7.52 6.77
N THR A 26 5.88 -8.35 6.45
CA THR A 26 6.04 -9.81 6.39
C THR A 26 6.26 -10.24 4.95
N VAL A 27 7.28 -11.07 4.72
CA VAL A 27 7.64 -11.55 3.38
C VAL A 27 7.51 -13.07 3.35
N ILE A 28 6.70 -13.57 2.42
CA ILE A 28 6.53 -14.99 2.15
C ILE A 28 6.89 -15.22 0.68
N VAL A 29 7.67 -16.27 0.42
CA VAL A 29 8.19 -16.54 -0.92
C VAL A 29 7.90 -17.97 -1.32
N ASN A 30 7.28 -18.14 -2.49
CA ASN A 30 7.03 -19.41 -3.13
C ASN A 30 8.02 -19.61 -4.29
N TYR A 31 8.83 -20.66 -4.19
CA TYR A 31 9.84 -21.03 -5.18
C TYR A 31 9.43 -22.23 -6.06
N GLN A 32 8.22 -22.77 -5.93
CA GLN A 32 7.84 -24.09 -6.47
C GLN A 32 8.20 -24.27 -7.95
N ASN A 33 7.96 -23.24 -8.78
CA ASN A 33 8.18 -23.27 -10.22
C ASN A 33 9.65 -23.15 -10.65
N LEU A 34 10.61 -23.03 -9.71
CA LEU A 34 12.03 -22.92 -10.03
C LEU A 34 12.74 -24.29 -10.04
N PRO A 35 13.75 -24.47 -10.90
CA PRO A 35 14.71 -25.57 -10.80
C PRO A 35 15.46 -25.57 -9.46
N VAL A 36 15.92 -26.74 -9.02
CA VAL A 36 16.64 -26.91 -7.73
C VAL A 36 17.86 -25.99 -7.64
N ALA A 37 18.70 -25.96 -8.67
CA ALA A 37 19.89 -25.10 -8.68
C ALA A 37 19.56 -23.60 -8.58
N ALA A 38 18.41 -23.16 -9.10
CA ALA A 38 17.96 -21.77 -8.98
C ALA A 38 17.45 -21.46 -7.57
N LYS A 39 16.77 -22.42 -6.92
CA LYS A 39 16.33 -22.31 -5.52
C LYS A 39 17.52 -22.15 -4.57
N ASP A 40 18.58 -22.93 -4.77
CA ASP A 40 19.78 -22.88 -3.92
C ASP A 40 20.47 -21.50 -3.96
N ARG A 41 20.41 -20.83 -5.11
CA ARG A 41 20.93 -19.46 -5.26
C ARG A 41 20.09 -18.42 -4.53
N LEU A 42 18.80 -18.69 -4.31
CA LEU A 42 17.88 -17.81 -3.57
C LEU A 42 17.85 -18.08 -2.06
N ALA A 43 18.81 -18.84 -1.53
CA ALA A 43 18.96 -19.03 -0.09
C ALA A 43 18.98 -17.67 0.63
N ASN A 44 18.17 -17.53 1.68
CA ASN A 44 17.96 -16.30 2.46
C ASN A 44 17.28 -15.13 1.74
N PHE A 45 16.88 -15.24 0.47
CA PHE A 45 16.24 -14.16 -0.29
C PHE A 45 15.06 -13.53 0.47
N ALA A 46 14.15 -14.36 1.01
CA ALA A 46 12.98 -13.89 1.76
C ALA A 46 13.37 -13.01 2.97
N ASN A 47 14.39 -13.42 3.73
CA ASN A 47 14.87 -12.67 4.89
C ASN A 47 15.55 -11.36 4.45
N GLN A 48 16.34 -11.38 3.38
CA GLN A 48 16.97 -10.17 2.88
C GLN A 48 15.95 -9.13 2.39
N VAL A 49 14.89 -9.56 1.69
CA VAL A 49 13.80 -8.66 1.28
C VAL A 49 13.07 -8.12 2.51
N LYS A 50 12.80 -8.98 3.52
CA LYS A 50 12.17 -8.56 4.77
C LYS A 50 13.02 -7.52 5.51
N ASP A 51 14.31 -7.77 5.63
CA ASP A 51 15.26 -6.87 6.31
C ASP A 51 15.38 -5.56 5.54
N TYR A 52 15.44 -5.60 4.21
CA TYR A 52 15.45 -4.40 3.37
C TYR A 52 14.21 -3.53 3.61
N LEU A 53 13.00 -4.12 3.58
CA LEU A 53 11.76 -3.38 3.79
C LEU A 53 11.63 -2.82 5.22
N ASN A 54 12.13 -3.54 6.22
CA ASN A 54 11.93 -3.18 7.63
C ASN A 54 13.06 -2.32 8.24
N ASN A 55 14.23 -2.25 7.61
CA ASN A 55 15.39 -1.54 8.16
C ASN A 55 15.73 -0.25 7.41
N ASN A 56 15.24 -0.07 6.18
CA ASN A 56 15.44 1.17 5.43
C ASN A 56 14.48 2.27 5.90
N LYS A 57 14.88 3.52 5.65
CA LYS A 57 14.08 4.73 5.92
C LYS A 57 13.61 5.33 4.61
N PHE A 58 12.37 5.06 4.22
CA PHE A 58 11.83 5.53 2.93
C PHE A 58 11.45 7.01 2.95
N THR A 59 11.03 7.52 4.11
CA THR A 59 10.54 8.90 4.25
C THR A 59 11.66 9.91 4.50
N ASN A 60 12.86 9.46 4.86
CA ASN A 60 13.95 10.28 5.40
C ASN A 60 13.52 11.15 6.60
N LYS A 61 12.39 10.82 7.26
CA LYS A 61 11.84 11.51 8.43
C LYS A 61 11.86 10.57 9.63
N ASN A 62 11.62 11.14 10.80
CA ASN A 62 11.36 10.34 12.00
C ASN A 62 9.92 9.82 11.89
N TRP A 63 9.75 8.49 11.88
CA TRP A 63 8.42 7.89 11.89
C TRP A 63 7.80 8.05 13.27
N GLU A 64 6.59 8.61 13.31
CA GLU A 64 5.77 8.77 14.50
C GLU A 64 4.49 7.97 14.31
N GLY A 65 4.12 7.15 15.30
CA GLY A 65 2.96 6.27 15.24
C GLY A 65 3.32 4.79 15.01
N ASP A 66 2.28 3.98 14.79
CA ASP A 66 2.42 2.56 14.56
C ASP A 66 3.10 2.27 13.21
N LYS A 67 3.85 1.17 13.14
CA LYS A 67 4.39 0.67 11.87
C LYS A 67 3.25 0.22 10.96
N ILE A 68 3.35 0.53 9.67
CA ILE A 68 2.37 0.11 8.68
C ILE A 68 2.50 -1.40 8.46
N LYS A 69 1.49 -2.15 8.87
CA LYS A 69 1.46 -3.61 8.69
C LYS A 69 1.24 -3.93 7.22
N CYS A 70 2.18 -4.66 6.62
CA CYS A 70 2.09 -5.04 5.22
C CYS A 70 2.62 -6.46 4.95
N ASN A 71 2.10 -7.09 3.91
CA ASN A 71 2.47 -8.44 3.49
C ASN A 71 2.93 -8.42 2.04
N PHE A 72 4.04 -9.08 1.77
CA PHE A 72 4.61 -9.30 0.45
C PHE A 72 4.67 -10.80 0.19
N ASN A 73 3.76 -11.31 -0.64
CA ASN A 73 3.75 -12.69 -1.09
C ASN A 73 4.36 -12.76 -2.49
N ILE A 74 5.56 -13.31 -2.60
CA ILE A 74 6.34 -13.36 -3.83
C ILE A 74 6.22 -14.77 -4.41
N PHE A 75 5.83 -14.88 -5.67
CA PHE A 75 5.71 -16.15 -6.39
C PHE A 75 6.67 -16.16 -7.56
N PHE A 76 7.73 -16.95 -7.48
CA PHE A 76 8.64 -17.11 -8.61
C PHE A 76 7.94 -17.88 -9.74
N THR A 77 8.04 -17.36 -10.96
CA THR A 77 7.45 -17.94 -12.17
C THR A 77 8.49 -18.52 -13.11
N GLY A 78 9.74 -18.09 -13.02
CA GLY A 78 10.82 -18.65 -13.82
C GLY A 78 12.19 -18.11 -13.46
N SER A 79 13.21 -18.75 -14.01
CA SER A 79 14.61 -18.33 -13.96
C SER A 79 15.29 -18.65 -15.28
N ASN A 80 16.30 -17.87 -15.66
CA ASN A 80 17.20 -18.19 -16.76
C ASN A 80 18.63 -18.43 -16.26
N ASP A 81 19.54 -18.77 -17.18
CA ASP A 81 20.95 -19.05 -16.86
C ASP A 81 21.74 -17.81 -16.44
N ASP A 82 21.29 -16.61 -16.84
CA ASP A 82 21.93 -15.31 -16.52
C ASP A 82 21.51 -14.74 -15.16
N LEU A 83 21.17 -15.62 -14.20
CA LEU A 83 20.73 -15.24 -12.85
C LEU A 83 19.54 -14.27 -12.82
N THR A 84 18.75 -14.26 -13.90
CA THR A 84 17.54 -13.45 -13.98
C THR A 84 16.35 -14.29 -13.55
N TYR A 85 15.52 -13.72 -12.71
CA TYR A 85 14.30 -14.34 -12.21
C TYR A 85 13.09 -13.53 -12.65
N SER A 86 12.00 -14.24 -12.91
CA SER A 86 10.67 -13.67 -13.08
C SER A 86 9.80 -14.09 -11.90
N ALA A 87 9.02 -13.15 -11.40
CA ALA A 87 8.16 -13.34 -10.26
C ALA A 87 6.88 -12.49 -10.36
N GLN A 88 5.91 -12.86 -9.53
CA GLN A 88 4.69 -12.11 -9.28
C GLN A 88 4.66 -11.71 -7.81
N LEU A 89 4.04 -10.58 -7.51
CA LEU A 89 3.86 -10.08 -6.15
C LEU A 89 2.37 -9.95 -5.86
N VAL A 90 1.94 -10.49 -4.72
CA VAL A 90 0.70 -10.06 -4.06
C VAL A 90 1.08 -9.25 -2.83
N VAL A 91 0.76 -7.96 -2.85
CA VAL A 91 1.07 -7.02 -1.77
C VAL A 91 -0.20 -6.47 -1.14
N SER A 92 -0.23 -6.44 0.18
CA SER A 92 -1.34 -5.87 0.94
C SER A 92 -0.84 -5.01 2.09
N SER A 93 -1.57 -3.95 2.45
CA SER A 93 -1.32 -3.20 3.68
C SER A 93 -2.59 -2.93 4.47
N GLN A 94 -2.45 -2.76 5.77
CA GLN A 94 -3.54 -2.54 6.69
C GLN A 94 -3.24 -1.36 7.62
N ARG A 95 -4.29 -0.61 7.94
CA ARG A 95 -4.28 0.50 8.89
C ARG A 95 -5.15 0.15 10.09
N PRO A 96 -4.68 0.29 11.34
CA PRO A 96 -5.54 0.16 12.51
C PRO A 96 -6.75 1.13 12.46
N ILE A 97 -7.89 0.71 12.99
CA ILE A 97 -9.05 1.58 13.17
C ILE A 97 -9.07 2.03 14.64
N GLU A 98 -8.99 3.34 14.85
CA GLU A 98 -8.86 3.94 16.18
C GLU A 98 -9.98 3.47 17.12
N GLY A 99 -9.62 3.14 18.36
CA GLY A 99 -10.57 2.68 19.37
C GLY A 99 -11.13 1.27 19.15
N THR A 100 -10.60 0.50 18.21
CA THR A 100 -11.04 -0.89 17.95
C THR A 100 -9.87 -1.86 17.77
N PRO A 101 -10.07 -3.16 17.97
CA PRO A 101 -9.06 -4.18 17.64
C PRO A 101 -9.01 -4.49 16.13
N ARG A 102 -9.79 -3.80 15.30
CA ARG A 102 -9.92 -4.09 13.86
C ARG A 102 -8.96 -3.20 13.07
N SER A 103 -8.65 -3.66 11.86
CA SER A 103 -7.87 -2.90 10.89
C SER A 103 -8.64 -2.78 9.59
N SER A 104 -8.43 -1.67 8.90
CA SER A 104 -8.92 -1.42 7.54
C SER A 104 -7.89 -1.89 6.52
N LEU A 105 -8.34 -2.60 5.48
CA LEU A 105 -7.48 -2.98 4.37
C LEU A 105 -7.23 -1.74 3.50
N MET A 106 -5.98 -1.30 3.36
CA MET A 106 -5.65 -0.09 2.59
C MET A 106 -5.45 -0.38 1.11
N LEU A 107 -4.79 -1.49 0.80
CA LEU A 107 -4.62 -1.97 -0.57
C LEU A 107 -4.42 -3.49 -0.58
N ASN A 108 -4.78 -4.11 -1.69
CA ASN A 108 -4.42 -5.48 -2.04
C ASN A 108 -4.19 -5.54 -3.56
N ILE A 109 -2.92 -5.69 -3.96
CA ILE A 109 -2.48 -5.58 -5.35
C ILE A 109 -1.84 -6.89 -5.77
N MET A 110 -2.23 -7.40 -6.94
CA MET A 110 -1.53 -8.47 -7.64
C MET A 110 -0.78 -7.87 -8.83
N ASP A 111 0.55 -7.92 -8.78
CA ASP A 111 1.43 -7.52 -9.86
C ASP A 111 2.11 -8.75 -10.46
N ASN A 112 1.86 -8.96 -11.76
CA ASN A 112 2.29 -10.15 -12.46
C ASN A 112 3.65 -9.99 -13.18
N SER A 113 4.29 -8.84 -13.10
CA SER A 113 5.40 -8.47 -13.99
C SER A 113 6.65 -8.01 -13.26
N TRP A 114 7.27 -8.86 -12.45
CA TRP A 114 8.54 -8.54 -11.81
C TRP A 114 9.68 -9.36 -12.39
N GLN A 115 10.70 -8.68 -12.92
CA GLN A 115 11.91 -9.31 -13.42
C GLN A 115 13.13 -8.61 -12.84
N PHE A 116 14.10 -9.39 -12.35
CA PHE A 116 15.31 -8.87 -11.72
C PHE A 116 16.44 -9.89 -11.77
N LYS A 117 17.68 -9.42 -11.60
CA LYS A 117 18.83 -10.29 -11.40
C LYS A 117 19.08 -10.50 -9.92
N TYR A 118 19.45 -11.73 -9.55
CA TYR A 118 19.83 -12.02 -8.17
C TYR A 118 20.94 -13.06 -8.05
N GLU A 119 21.97 -12.68 -7.30
CA GLU A 119 23.05 -13.57 -6.89
C GLU A 119 22.93 -13.92 -5.41
N ARG A 120 23.40 -15.12 -5.05
CA ARG A 120 23.29 -15.64 -3.70
C ARG A 120 23.96 -14.69 -2.69
N ASN A 121 23.20 -14.29 -1.67
CA ASN A 121 23.64 -13.37 -0.63
C ASN A 121 24.11 -12.01 -1.15
N GLN A 122 23.67 -11.57 -2.34
CA GLN A 122 23.95 -10.20 -2.76
C GLN A 122 23.40 -9.21 -1.72
N ALA A 123 24.15 -8.15 -1.45
CA ALA A 123 23.70 -7.09 -0.57
C ALA A 123 22.66 -6.22 -1.27
N MET A 124 21.56 -5.90 -0.57
CA MET A 124 20.54 -4.98 -1.06
C MET A 124 20.78 -3.62 -0.41
N TYR A 125 21.18 -2.63 -1.22
CA TYR A 125 21.43 -1.28 -0.75
C TYR A 125 20.28 -0.35 -1.14
N PHE A 126 19.85 0.47 -0.18
CA PHE A 126 18.89 1.52 -0.46
C PHE A 126 19.59 2.66 -1.20
N ASN A 127 19.28 2.79 -2.50
CA ASN A 127 19.81 3.84 -3.36
C ASN A 127 18.67 4.41 -4.21
N GLN A 128 18.34 5.68 -3.98
CA GLN A 128 17.28 6.38 -4.72
C GLN A 128 17.78 6.99 -6.05
N SER A 129 19.10 7.04 -6.27
CA SER A 129 19.72 7.68 -7.44
C SER A 129 19.56 6.82 -8.68
N ASP A 130 19.88 5.53 -8.58
CA ASP A 130 19.91 4.60 -9.70
C ASP A 130 18.74 3.61 -9.64
N PHE A 131 18.32 3.14 -10.82
CA PHE A 131 17.31 2.09 -10.89
C PHE A 131 17.97 0.72 -10.77
N ASP A 132 17.54 -0.03 -9.77
CA ASP A 132 17.84 -1.45 -9.60
C ASP A 132 16.52 -2.25 -9.67
N PRO A 133 16.43 -3.27 -10.53
CA PRO A 133 15.17 -3.98 -10.77
C PRO A 133 14.62 -4.73 -9.55
N LEU A 134 15.46 -5.03 -8.55
CA LEU A 134 15.07 -5.67 -7.30
C LEU A 134 14.71 -4.62 -6.25
N THR A 135 15.64 -3.75 -5.89
CA THR A 135 15.43 -2.81 -4.78
C THR A 135 14.49 -1.67 -5.17
N SER A 136 14.56 -1.13 -6.39
CA SER A 136 13.59 -0.10 -6.83
C SER A 136 12.17 -0.64 -6.93
N PHE A 137 11.99 -1.94 -7.20
CA PHE A 137 10.67 -2.58 -7.14
C PHE A 137 10.12 -2.60 -5.71
N LEU A 138 10.95 -2.94 -4.73
CA LEU A 138 10.56 -2.91 -3.32
C LEU A 138 10.28 -1.47 -2.84
N ASP A 139 11.12 -0.52 -3.23
CA ASP A 139 10.95 0.91 -2.93
C ASP A 139 9.64 1.46 -3.49
N PHE A 140 9.28 1.08 -4.73
CA PHE A 140 8.01 1.46 -5.34
C PHE A 140 6.84 1.07 -4.44
N TYR A 141 6.77 -0.19 -4.00
CA TYR A 141 5.68 -0.65 -3.14
C TYR A 141 5.73 -0.07 -1.73
N ALA A 142 6.92 0.17 -1.18
CA ALA A 142 7.06 0.91 0.07
C ALA A 142 6.44 2.31 -0.04
N TYR A 143 6.74 3.06 -1.10
CA TYR A 143 6.14 4.38 -1.32
C TYR A 143 4.64 4.35 -1.60
N ILE A 144 4.15 3.34 -2.32
CA ILE A 144 2.70 3.17 -2.52
C ILE A 144 2.02 2.93 -1.17
N ILE A 145 2.53 2.00 -0.36
CA ILE A 145 1.98 1.67 0.96
C ILE A 145 1.97 2.91 1.88
N ILE A 146 3.13 3.58 2.00
CA ILE A 146 3.27 4.78 2.83
C ILE A 146 2.37 5.90 2.32
N GLY A 147 2.25 6.09 1.00
CA GLY A 147 1.40 7.11 0.43
C GLY A 147 -0.08 6.91 0.75
N PHE A 148 -0.58 5.67 0.64
CA PHE A 148 -1.95 5.33 1.02
C PHE A 148 -2.22 5.50 2.51
N ASP A 149 -1.26 5.09 3.35
CA ASP A 149 -1.36 5.27 4.80
C ASP A 149 -1.41 6.77 5.16
N MET A 150 -0.52 7.58 4.60
CA MET A 150 -0.46 9.01 4.85
C MET A 150 -1.71 9.77 4.36
N ASP A 151 -2.30 9.37 3.22
CA ASP A 151 -3.59 9.92 2.77
C ASP A 151 -4.76 9.58 3.71
N SER A 152 -4.66 8.53 4.52
CA SER A 152 -5.68 8.17 5.50
C SER A 152 -5.64 9.03 6.76
N TYR A 153 -4.48 9.58 7.10
CA TYR A 153 -4.26 10.44 8.27
C TYR A 153 -4.18 11.93 7.94
N TYR A 154 -3.84 12.29 6.70
CA TYR A 154 -3.71 13.67 6.26
C TYR A 154 -4.23 13.85 4.84
N ARG A 155 -4.94 14.95 4.59
CA ARG A 155 -5.42 15.30 3.25
C ARG A 155 -4.24 15.42 2.28
N LEU A 156 -4.19 14.52 1.29
CA LEU A 156 -3.12 14.45 0.28
C LEU A 156 -1.72 14.19 0.87
N GLY A 157 -1.62 13.65 2.08
CA GLY A 157 -0.36 13.37 2.77
C GLY A 157 0.57 12.42 2.00
N GLY A 158 0.02 11.58 1.12
CA GLY A 158 0.76 10.63 0.30
C GLY A 158 1.48 11.22 -0.91
N SER A 159 1.26 12.49 -1.25
CA SER A 159 1.68 13.07 -2.54
C SER A 159 3.19 13.06 -2.76
N GLU A 160 3.98 13.24 -1.70
CA GLU A 160 5.45 13.13 -1.76
C GLU A 160 5.87 11.72 -2.18
N TYR A 161 5.26 10.69 -1.58
CA TYR A 161 5.62 9.29 -1.80
C TYR A 161 5.16 8.79 -3.17
N PHE A 162 3.96 9.21 -3.61
CA PHE A 162 3.51 8.90 -4.96
C PHE A 162 4.40 9.56 -6.03
N SER A 163 4.93 10.75 -5.77
CA SER A 163 5.93 11.37 -6.67
C SER A 163 7.24 10.57 -6.73
N LYS A 164 7.75 10.09 -5.59
CA LYS A 164 8.91 9.19 -5.56
C LYS A 164 8.65 7.86 -6.30
N ALA A 165 7.45 7.30 -6.14
CA ALA A 165 7.03 6.13 -6.91
C ALA A 165 6.98 6.40 -8.42
N LEU A 166 6.53 7.60 -8.83
CA LEU A 166 6.51 8.02 -10.24
C LEU A 166 7.93 8.04 -10.82
N GLU A 167 8.89 8.63 -10.11
CA GLU A 167 10.29 8.67 -10.53
C GLU A 167 10.84 7.27 -10.79
N ILE A 168 10.56 6.30 -9.89
CA ILE A 168 10.95 4.90 -10.09
C ILE A 168 10.34 4.35 -11.37
N THR A 169 9.05 4.61 -11.65
CA THR A 169 8.43 4.12 -12.90
C THR A 169 9.08 4.71 -14.15
N VAL A 170 9.48 5.99 -14.12
CA VAL A 170 10.18 6.65 -15.24
C VAL A 170 11.54 5.98 -15.49
N LYS A 171 12.32 5.78 -14.42
CA LYS A 171 13.65 5.15 -14.54
C LYS A 171 13.53 3.69 -14.99
N GLY A 172 12.60 2.92 -14.40
CA GLY A 172 12.35 1.52 -14.75
C GLY A 172 11.93 1.35 -16.20
N ALA A 173 11.05 2.22 -16.73
CA ALA A 173 10.61 2.19 -18.12
C ALA A 173 11.73 2.42 -19.14
N SER A 174 12.82 3.09 -18.73
CA SER A 174 14.00 3.38 -19.55
C SER A 174 15.16 2.41 -19.28
N SER A 175 14.98 1.44 -18.38
CA SER A 175 16.01 0.48 -17.98
C SER A 175 16.09 -0.73 -18.92
N GLN A 176 17.03 -1.64 -18.64
CA GLN A 176 17.09 -2.95 -19.30
C GLN A 176 15.98 -3.91 -18.85
N PHE A 177 15.17 -3.53 -17.85
CA PHE A 177 14.04 -4.30 -17.32
C PHE A 177 12.73 -3.49 -17.42
N PRO A 178 12.28 -3.09 -18.62
CA PRO A 178 11.16 -2.16 -18.77
C PRO A 178 9.78 -2.78 -18.50
N GLU A 179 9.70 -4.11 -18.39
CA GLU A 179 8.44 -4.82 -18.21
C GLU A 179 7.75 -4.43 -16.88
N GLY A 180 6.45 -4.14 -16.95
CA GLY A 180 5.64 -3.70 -15.81
C GLY A 180 5.81 -2.22 -15.42
N TRP A 181 6.87 -1.55 -15.89
CA TRP A 181 7.12 -0.12 -15.62
C TRP A 181 6.56 0.82 -16.68
N GLN A 182 6.38 0.32 -17.90
CA GLN A 182 5.75 1.06 -18.99
C GLN A 182 4.22 1.06 -18.85
N SER A 183 3.59 2.14 -19.34
CA SER A 183 2.12 2.20 -19.42
C SER A 183 1.61 1.19 -20.44
N LYS A 184 0.88 0.18 -19.97
CA LYS A 184 0.24 -0.87 -20.79
C LYS A 184 -1.24 -0.96 -20.44
N SER A 185 -2.04 -1.43 -21.38
CA SER A 185 -3.48 -1.66 -21.18
C SER A 185 -3.76 -2.99 -20.47
N THR A 186 -3.16 -3.20 -19.30
CA THR A 186 -3.44 -4.33 -18.40
C THR A 186 -4.34 -3.87 -17.24
N ALA A 187 -5.04 -4.82 -16.61
CA ALA A 187 -5.93 -4.52 -15.48
C ALA A 187 -5.22 -3.84 -14.29
N TYR A 188 -3.95 -4.17 -14.08
CA TYR A 188 -3.05 -3.46 -13.17
C TYR A 188 -1.73 -3.16 -13.89
N ASN A 189 -1.19 -1.97 -13.69
CA ASN A 189 0.18 -1.62 -14.02
C ASN A 189 0.67 -0.49 -13.09
N ARG A 190 1.96 -0.52 -12.73
CA ARG A 190 2.56 0.40 -11.75
C ARG A 190 2.44 1.85 -12.17
N ARG A 191 2.71 2.12 -13.45
CA ARG A 191 2.66 3.48 -14.00
C ARG A 191 1.28 4.08 -13.96
N GLY A 192 0.27 3.35 -14.42
CA GLY A 192 -1.12 3.77 -14.43
C GLY A 192 -1.68 4.01 -13.03
N LEU A 193 -1.27 3.21 -12.03
CA LEU A 193 -1.62 3.48 -10.63
C LEU A 193 -1.10 4.85 -10.18
N VAL A 194 0.19 5.12 -10.36
CA VAL A 194 0.79 6.38 -9.89
C VAL A 194 0.29 7.58 -10.69
N ASP A 195 0.17 7.44 -12.01
CA ASP A 195 -0.41 8.49 -12.86
C ASP A 195 -1.84 8.83 -12.42
N ASN A 196 -2.64 7.85 -12.00
CA ASN A 196 -3.97 8.12 -11.43
C ASN A 196 -3.89 8.82 -10.07
N LEU A 197 -3.01 8.37 -9.16
CA LEU A 197 -2.85 8.94 -7.82
C LEU A 197 -2.37 10.41 -7.83
N LEU A 198 -1.61 10.81 -8.84
CA LEU A 198 -1.09 12.18 -8.98
C LEU A 198 -1.95 13.07 -9.88
N ASN A 199 -2.95 12.51 -10.57
CA ASN A 199 -3.78 13.27 -11.49
C ASN A 199 -4.86 14.05 -10.72
N ALA A 200 -5.00 15.34 -11.05
CA ALA A 200 -5.96 16.27 -10.44
C ALA A 200 -7.42 15.75 -10.45
N LYS A 201 -7.80 14.95 -11.46
CA LYS A 201 -9.13 14.31 -11.53
C LYS A 201 -9.45 13.41 -10.33
N TYR A 202 -8.43 12.81 -9.71
CA TYR A 202 -8.58 11.92 -8.56
C TYR A 202 -8.24 12.60 -7.23
N GLN A 203 -7.87 13.88 -7.25
CA GLN A 203 -7.47 14.62 -6.04
C GLN A 203 -8.61 14.65 -5.01
N GLN A 204 -9.87 14.81 -5.45
CA GLN A 204 -11.02 14.79 -4.55
C GLN A 204 -11.16 13.43 -3.85
N LEU A 205 -11.01 12.32 -4.57
CA LEU A 205 -11.04 10.99 -3.97
C LEU A 205 -9.95 10.85 -2.90
N ARG A 206 -8.72 11.31 -3.18
CA ARG A 206 -7.62 11.27 -2.20
C ARG A 206 -7.88 12.13 -0.96
N GLN A 207 -8.53 13.27 -1.10
CA GLN A 207 -8.97 14.07 0.06
C GLN A 207 -10.08 13.37 0.84
N ASP A 208 -11.02 12.74 0.14
CA ASP A 208 -12.11 12.01 0.77
C ASP A 208 -11.63 10.72 1.46
N ILE A 209 -10.49 10.13 1.06
CA ILE A 209 -9.84 9.02 1.78
C ILE A 209 -9.51 9.42 3.22
N PHE A 210 -9.01 10.63 3.46
CA PHE A 210 -8.79 11.14 4.82
C PHE A 210 -10.12 11.22 5.60
N ASP A 211 -11.15 11.83 5.02
CA ASP A 211 -12.44 11.99 5.68
C ASP A 211 -13.12 10.62 5.92
N TYR A 212 -12.92 9.64 5.04
CA TYR A 212 -13.44 8.27 5.18
C TYR A 212 -12.76 7.50 6.32
N HIS A 213 -11.43 7.59 6.46
CA HIS A 213 -10.71 6.86 7.52
C HIS A 213 -10.78 7.61 8.84
N TYR A 214 -10.19 8.81 8.91
CA TYR A 214 -10.01 9.55 10.16
C TYR A 214 -11.33 10.11 10.71
N ASN A 215 -12.19 10.67 9.83
CA ASN A 215 -13.48 11.22 10.25
C ASN A 215 -14.65 10.25 10.04
N GLY A 216 -14.39 9.04 9.56
CA GLY A 216 -15.38 8.00 9.28
C GLY A 216 -15.13 6.78 10.15
N LEU A 217 -14.26 5.88 9.71
CA LEU A 217 -13.98 4.60 10.39
C LEU A 217 -13.58 4.80 11.86
N ASP A 218 -12.65 5.71 12.12
CA ASP A 218 -12.12 5.96 13.48
C ASP A 218 -13.18 6.54 14.43
N LEU A 219 -14.21 7.20 13.89
CA LEU A 219 -15.33 7.77 14.66
C LEU A 219 -16.56 6.85 14.70
N TYR A 220 -16.56 5.72 13.98
CA TYR A 220 -17.76 4.90 13.82
C TYR A 220 -18.16 4.15 15.10
N HIS A 221 -17.19 3.79 15.95
CA HIS A 221 -17.40 2.92 17.11
C HIS A 221 -18.27 3.55 18.23
N SER A 222 -18.39 4.88 18.24
CA SER A 222 -19.15 5.62 19.26
C SER A 222 -20.58 5.96 18.77
N PRO A 223 -21.64 5.65 19.54
CA PRO A 223 -23.02 5.94 19.14
C PRO A 223 -23.30 7.40 18.82
N GLN A 224 -22.61 8.33 19.50
CA GLN A 224 -22.79 9.77 19.32
C GLN A 224 -22.19 10.28 18.00
N THR A 225 -21.12 9.64 17.52
CA THR A 225 -20.39 10.06 16.31
C THR A 225 -20.71 9.21 15.08
N LYS A 226 -21.35 8.05 15.26
CA LYS A 226 -21.70 7.10 14.20
C LYS A 226 -22.43 7.72 13.00
N GLU A 227 -23.45 8.55 13.24
CA GLU A 227 -24.19 9.18 12.13
C GLU A 227 -23.27 10.11 11.32
N GLN A 228 -22.40 10.88 11.99
CA GLN A 228 -21.45 11.76 11.32
C GLN A 228 -20.38 10.97 10.56
N ALA A 229 -19.89 9.87 11.14
CA ALA A 229 -18.96 8.95 10.49
C ALA A 229 -19.52 8.42 9.17
N GLN A 230 -20.76 7.91 9.19
CA GLN A 230 -21.43 7.41 7.99
C GLN A 230 -21.63 8.51 6.94
N LYS A 231 -21.99 9.74 7.35
CA LYS A 231 -22.08 10.89 6.42
C LYS A 231 -20.75 11.17 5.72
N ASN A 232 -19.62 11.07 6.41
CA ASN A 232 -18.30 11.25 5.81
C ASN A 232 -17.95 10.13 4.82
N MET A 233 -18.33 8.88 5.12
CA MET A 233 -18.17 7.77 4.17
C MET A 233 -19.06 7.94 2.93
N VAL A 234 -20.31 8.36 3.12
CA VAL A 234 -21.28 8.61 2.04
C VAL A 234 -20.85 9.78 1.16
N LYS A 235 -20.25 10.82 1.74
CA LYS A 235 -19.70 11.97 1.00
C LYS A 235 -18.70 11.52 -0.07
N LEU A 236 -17.80 10.59 0.25
CA LEU A 236 -16.85 10.02 -0.72
C LEU A 236 -17.58 9.40 -1.91
N ILE A 237 -18.58 8.56 -1.64
CA ILE A 237 -19.36 7.86 -2.66
C ILE A 237 -20.08 8.86 -3.58
N LEU A 238 -20.73 9.88 -2.99
CA LEU A 238 -21.43 10.92 -3.75
C LEU A 238 -20.48 11.79 -4.57
N ASN A 239 -19.30 12.11 -4.03
CA ASN A 239 -18.27 12.84 -4.77
C ASN A 239 -17.77 12.04 -5.96
N LEU A 240 -17.55 10.73 -5.81
CA LEU A 240 -17.22 9.83 -6.91
C LEU A 240 -18.31 9.78 -7.97
N GLU A 241 -19.60 9.73 -7.58
CA GLU A 241 -20.70 9.74 -8.54
C GLU A 241 -20.69 11.00 -9.41
N LYS A 242 -20.45 12.17 -8.79
CA LYS A 242 -20.40 13.47 -9.49
C LYS A 242 -19.31 13.53 -10.56
N ILE A 243 -18.15 12.94 -10.29
CA ILE A 243 -16.99 12.99 -11.20
C ILE A 243 -16.85 11.72 -12.06
N ARG A 244 -17.77 10.76 -11.94
CA ARG A 244 -17.74 9.46 -12.62
C ARG A 244 -17.53 9.59 -14.13
N SER A 245 -18.17 10.56 -14.78
CA SER A 245 -18.03 10.80 -16.23
C SER A 245 -16.64 11.30 -16.64
N GLN A 246 -15.85 11.82 -15.70
CA GLN A 246 -14.51 12.37 -15.94
C GLN A 246 -13.39 11.36 -15.63
N ILE A 247 -13.70 10.33 -14.83
CA ILE A 247 -12.79 9.26 -14.44
C ILE A 247 -12.76 8.17 -15.52
N ASP A 248 -11.57 7.63 -15.79
CA ASP A 248 -11.42 6.45 -16.66
C ASP A 248 -12.09 5.23 -15.99
N PRO A 249 -13.04 4.55 -16.64
CA PRO A 249 -13.62 3.30 -16.14
C PRO A 249 -12.59 2.20 -15.88
N ARG A 250 -11.41 2.28 -16.49
CA ARG A 250 -10.27 1.36 -16.30
C ARG A 250 -9.23 1.93 -15.32
N SER A 251 -9.61 2.89 -14.49
CA SER A 251 -8.73 3.47 -13.47
C SER A 251 -8.15 2.40 -12.56
N VAL A 252 -6.82 2.27 -12.57
CA VAL A 252 -6.11 1.34 -11.68
C VAL A 252 -6.28 1.76 -10.23
N PHE A 253 -6.31 3.07 -9.96
CA PHE A 253 -6.55 3.59 -8.61
C PHE A 253 -7.94 3.22 -8.09
N LEU A 254 -9.01 3.43 -8.87
CA LEU A 254 -10.35 3.03 -8.46
C LEU A 254 -10.45 1.52 -8.21
N LYS A 255 -9.85 0.70 -9.09
CA LYS A 255 -9.83 -0.75 -8.89
C LYS A 255 -9.18 -1.11 -7.55
N VAL A 256 -7.97 -0.62 -7.28
CA VAL A 256 -7.24 -0.89 -6.03
C VAL A 256 -8.02 -0.41 -4.81
N PHE A 257 -8.66 0.76 -4.90
CA PHE A 257 -9.47 1.32 -3.82
C PHE A 257 -10.72 0.47 -3.54
N PHE A 258 -11.53 0.15 -4.56
CA PHE A 258 -12.77 -0.60 -4.37
C PHE A 258 -12.54 -2.07 -4.00
N ASP A 259 -11.51 -2.72 -4.56
CA ASP A 259 -11.11 -4.07 -4.14
C ASP A 259 -10.85 -4.14 -2.63
N ALA A 260 -10.35 -3.05 -2.03
CA ALA A 260 -10.11 -2.94 -0.60
C ALA A 260 -11.35 -2.53 0.22
N LYS A 261 -12.19 -1.62 -0.32
CA LYS A 261 -13.23 -0.91 0.47
C LYS A 261 -14.67 -1.39 0.23
N ALA A 262 -14.95 -2.14 -0.84
CA ALA A 262 -16.32 -2.59 -1.14
C ALA A 262 -16.97 -3.39 0.01
N GLY A 263 -16.18 -4.21 0.72
CA GLY A 263 -16.64 -4.92 1.92
C GLY A 263 -16.96 -3.99 3.09
N GLU A 264 -16.10 -3.00 3.33
CA GLU A 264 -16.30 -2.02 4.39
C GLU A 264 -17.52 -1.14 4.13
N PHE A 265 -17.75 -0.70 2.90
CA PHE A 265 -18.96 0.06 2.56
C PHE A 265 -20.24 -0.71 2.90
N VAL A 266 -20.28 -2.01 2.57
CA VAL A 266 -21.42 -2.86 2.94
C VAL A 266 -21.56 -2.97 4.45
N GLU A 267 -20.46 -3.24 5.17
CA GLU A 267 -20.49 -3.42 6.61
C GLU A 267 -20.94 -2.14 7.34
N TYR A 268 -20.29 -1.01 7.08
CA TYR A 268 -20.48 0.22 7.83
C TYR A 268 -21.71 1.02 7.39
N LEU A 269 -22.25 0.80 6.18
CA LEU A 269 -23.46 1.46 5.70
C LEU A 269 -24.72 0.57 5.72
N ARG A 270 -24.61 -0.67 6.21
CA ARG A 270 -25.75 -1.60 6.32
C ARG A 270 -26.93 -1.04 7.10
N ASP A 271 -26.72 -0.15 8.07
CA ASP A 271 -27.79 0.49 8.85
C ASP A 271 -27.95 1.99 8.56
N TYR A 272 -27.27 2.51 7.53
CA TYR A 272 -27.42 3.90 7.10
C TYR A 272 -28.85 4.16 6.60
N LYS A 273 -29.39 5.35 6.93
CA LYS A 273 -30.82 5.70 6.71
C LYS A 273 -31.24 5.65 5.24
N ASP A 274 -30.36 6.12 4.34
CA ASP A 274 -30.63 6.15 2.91
C ASP A 274 -30.00 4.93 2.21
N LYS A 275 -30.84 3.98 1.79
CA LYS A 275 -30.40 2.76 1.09
C LYS A 275 -30.10 2.97 -0.38
N GLU A 276 -30.51 4.08 -0.98
CA GLU A 276 -30.19 4.40 -2.37
C GLU A 276 -28.67 4.57 -2.59
N ILE A 277 -27.91 4.76 -1.50
CA ILE A 277 -26.45 4.80 -1.57
C ILE A 277 -25.85 3.53 -2.19
N PHE A 278 -26.45 2.36 -1.99
CA PHE A 278 -25.99 1.12 -2.61
C PHE A 278 -26.27 1.11 -4.12
N ASN A 279 -27.33 1.79 -4.59
CA ASN A 279 -27.54 2.01 -6.02
C ASN A 279 -26.50 2.96 -6.61
N THR A 280 -26.05 3.97 -5.86
CA THR A 280 -24.90 4.80 -6.27
C THR A 280 -23.60 4.01 -6.30
N LEU A 281 -23.32 3.16 -5.30
CA LEU A 281 -22.15 2.27 -5.28
C LEU A 281 -22.11 1.37 -6.52
N LYS A 282 -23.25 0.78 -6.92
CA LYS A 282 -23.34 -0.02 -8.15
C LYS A 282 -22.97 0.75 -9.43
N LYS A 283 -23.16 2.08 -9.47
CA LYS A 283 -22.77 2.92 -10.61
C LYS A 283 -21.28 3.23 -10.63
N VAL A 284 -20.69 3.50 -9.46
CA VAL A 284 -19.28 3.93 -9.34
C VAL A 284 -18.30 2.76 -9.20
N ASP A 285 -18.80 1.60 -8.75
CA ASP A 285 -18.06 0.35 -8.61
C ASP A 285 -18.85 -0.84 -9.20
N PRO A 286 -18.90 -0.96 -10.53
CA PRO A 286 -19.64 -2.05 -11.18
C PRO A 286 -19.05 -3.45 -10.90
N ALA A 287 -17.77 -3.55 -10.51
CA ALA A 287 -17.10 -4.83 -10.28
C ALA A 287 -17.64 -5.58 -9.05
N HIS A 288 -18.25 -4.86 -8.11
CA HIS A 288 -18.74 -5.42 -6.85
C HIS A 288 -20.27 -5.35 -6.69
N ILE A 289 -21.04 -5.23 -7.78
CA ILE A 289 -22.51 -5.16 -7.76
C ILE A 289 -23.14 -6.28 -6.90
N ALA A 290 -22.68 -7.52 -7.07
CA ALA A 290 -23.22 -8.67 -6.33
C ALA A 290 -23.11 -8.49 -4.80
N LYS A 291 -22.02 -7.87 -4.33
CA LYS A 291 -21.81 -7.57 -2.90
C LYS A 291 -22.76 -6.48 -2.40
N TYR A 292 -23.05 -5.47 -3.23
CA TYR A 292 -24.01 -4.41 -2.89
C TYR A 292 -25.45 -4.89 -2.91
N ASP A 293 -25.81 -5.81 -3.82
CA ASP A 293 -27.15 -6.40 -3.86
C ASP A 293 -27.41 -7.30 -2.65
N GLU A 294 -26.39 -7.99 -2.13
CA GLU A 294 -26.50 -8.75 -0.88
C GLU A 294 -26.77 -7.84 0.33
N ALA A 295 -26.22 -6.61 0.33
CA ALA A 295 -26.45 -5.64 1.40
C ALA A 295 -27.87 -5.06 1.44
N LEU A 296 -28.61 -5.16 0.32
CA LEU A 296 -29.99 -4.67 0.18
C LEU A 296 -31.06 -5.73 0.50
N LYS A 297 -30.65 -6.99 0.70
CA LYS A 297 -31.53 -8.08 1.14
C LYS A 297 -31.68 -8.06 2.65
#